data_AF-A0A969T925-F1
#
_entry.id   AF-A0A969T925-F1
#
_cell.length_a   1.000
_cell.length_b   1.000
_cell.length_c   1.000
_cell.angle_alpha   90.00
_cell.angle_beta   90.00
_cell.angle_gamma   90.00
#
_symmetry.space_group_name_H-M   'P 1'
#
loop_
_entity.id
_entity.type
_entity.pdbx_description
1 polymer ?
#
loop_
_entity_poly.entity_id
_entity_poly.type
_entity_poly.pdbx_seq_one_letter_code
_entity_poly.pdbx_strand_id
1 'polypeptide(L)' 'MMPGLSFTGHIGDAYGLIADLYYNRDKDIGFVFISNGTYNTKGYLPGKNSSYLKLEEDIFDFVYKEFVKQENKNY' A
#
# COMPACT_ATOMS: atom_id res chain seq x y z
N MET A 1 -5.65 3.72 0.96
CA MET A 1 -4.93 4.98 0.66
C MET A 1 -4.40 5.59 1.94
N MET A 2 -3.20 6.18 1.91
CA MET A 2 -2.59 6.85 3.05
C MET A 2 -3.21 8.26 3.23
N PRO A 3 -3.74 8.62 4.41
CA PRO A 3 -4.37 9.93 4.62
C PRO A 3 -3.43 11.10 4.34
N GLY A 4 -3.91 12.09 3.60
CA GLY A 4 -3.16 13.33 3.33
C GLY A 4 -2.00 13.19 2.34
N LEU A 5 -1.83 12.02 1.70
CA LEU A 5 -0.77 11.77 0.74
C LEU A 5 -1.33 11.22 -0.56
N SER A 6 -0.95 11.85 -1.66
CA SER A 6 -1.24 11.39 -3.02
C SER A 6 -0.03 10.69 -3.59
N PHE A 7 -0.18 9.43 -4.00
CA PHE A 7 0.90 8.66 -4.63
C PHE A 7 0.59 8.43 -6.10
N THR A 8 1.63 8.43 -6.93
CA THR A 8 1.58 7.92 -8.31
C THR A 8 2.28 6.57 -8.35
N GLY A 9 1.72 5.62 -9.09
CA GLY A 9 2.19 4.25 -9.04
C GLY A 9 1.50 3.33 -10.02
N HIS A 10 1.84 2.05 -9.91
CA HIS A 10 1.21 0.99 -10.69
C HIS A 10 0.95 -0.23 -9.80
N ILE A 11 -0.24 -0.81 -9.99
CA ILE A 11 -0.63 -2.08 -9.38
C ILE A 11 -0.28 -3.23 -10.32
N GLY A 12 0.14 -4.35 -9.75
CA GLY A 12 0.49 -5.56 -10.48
C GLY A 12 -0.15 -6.79 -9.84
N ASP A 13 -0.95 -7.51 -10.61
CA ASP A 13 -1.51 -8.80 -10.21
C ASP A 13 -1.29 -9.82 -11.34
N ALA A 14 -0.57 -10.90 -11.02
CA ALA A 14 -0.34 -12.00 -11.95
C ALA A 14 -0.24 -13.34 -11.22
N TYR A 15 -1.14 -14.28 -11.52
CA TYR A 15 -1.08 -15.67 -11.06
C TYR A 15 -0.88 -15.83 -9.54
N GLY A 16 -1.47 -14.94 -8.72
CA GLY A 16 -1.35 -14.96 -7.26
C GLY A 16 -0.10 -14.28 -6.71
N LEU A 17 0.60 -13.52 -7.55
CA LEU A 17 1.55 -12.49 -7.14
C LEU A 17 0.81 -11.14 -7.14
N ILE A 18 0.86 -10.42 -6.02
CA ILE A 18 0.52 -9.00 -5.96
C ILE A 18 1.82 -8.22 -5.80
N ALA A 19 2.02 -7.21 -6.64
CA ALA A 19 3.19 -6.35 -6.59
C ALA A 19 2.80 -4.91 -6.96
N ASP A 20 3.00 -3.98 -6.04
CA ASP A 20 2.76 -2.57 -6.31
C ASP A 20 3.99 -1.71 -6.05
N LEU A 21 4.03 -0.58 -6.76
CA LEU A 21 4.98 0.48 -6.57
C LEU A 21 4.25 1.81 -6.50
N TYR A 22 4.55 2.61 -5.48
CA TYR A 22 4.00 3.94 -5.27
C TYR A 22 5.07 4.94 -4.88
N TYR A 23 4.95 6.17 -5.39
CA TYR A 23 5.85 7.27 -5.08
C TYR A 23 5.07 8.58 -4.90
N ASN A 24 5.39 9.33 -3.85
CA ASN A 24 4.92 10.70 -3.62
C ASN A 24 6.12 11.64 -3.79
N ARG A 25 6.05 12.48 -4.82
CA ARG A 25 7.14 13.40 -5.17
C ARG A 25 7.31 14.54 -4.16
N ASP A 26 6.22 15.04 -3.58
CA ASP A 26 6.25 16.22 -2.70
C ASP A 26 6.92 15.93 -1.36
N LYS A 27 6.80 14.70 -0.89
CA LYS A 27 7.37 14.21 0.37
C LYS A 27 8.65 13.38 0.17
N ASP A 28 9.03 13.11 -1.07
CA ASP A 28 10.17 12.25 -1.43
C ASP A 28 10.12 10.88 -0.74
N ILE A 29 8.92 10.28 -0.74
CA ILE A 29 8.69 8.96 -0.15
C ILE A 29 8.15 8.00 -1.21
N GLY A 30 8.73 6.81 -1.25
CA GLY A 30 8.30 5.73 -2.12
C GLY A 30 8.28 4.41 -1.38
N PHE A 31 7.43 3.50 -1.84
CA PHE A 31 7.41 2.14 -1.33
C PHE A 31 7.05 1.15 -2.43
N VAL A 32 7.59 -0.05 -2.27
CA VAL A 32 7.33 -1.21 -3.12
C VAL A 32 6.88 -2.33 -2.20
N PHE A 33 5.81 -3.03 -2.55
CA PHE A 33 5.47 -4.27 -1.88
C PHE A 33 5.30 -5.38 -2.92
N ILE A 34 5.68 -6.59 -2.52
CA ILE A 34 5.56 -7.80 -3.34
C ILE A 34 5.12 -8.94 -2.42
N SER A 35 4.04 -9.62 -2.77
CA SER A 35 3.48 -10.73 -2.01
C SER A 35 3.07 -11.87 -2.93
N ASN A 36 3.46 -13.10 -2.61
CA ASN A 36 3.12 -14.31 -3.35
C ASN A 36 2.06 -15.15 -2.61
N GLY A 37 1.39 -16.03 -3.35
CA GLY A 37 0.46 -17.02 -2.77
C GLY A 37 -0.85 -16.42 -2.27
N THR A 38 -1.22 -15.22 -2.72
CA THR A 38 -2.40 -14.49 -2.24
C THR A 38 -3.71 -15.02 -2.81
N TYR A 39 -3.69 -15.64 -4.01
CA TYR A 39 -4.86 -15.96 -4.85
C TYR A 39 -5.99 -16.81 -4.21
N ASN A 40 -5.77 -17.44 -3.06
CA ASN A 40 -6.82 -18.18 -2.33
C ASN A 40 -6.84 -17.83 -0.83
N THR A 41 -6.36 -16.65 -0.49
CA THR A 41 -6.29 -16.15 0.89
C THR A 41 -7.31 -15.04 1.10
N LYS A 42 -7.60 -14.74 2.38
CA LYS A 42 -8.41 -13.55 2.74
C LYS A 42 -7.79 -12.23 2.24
N GLY A 43 -6.51 -12.22 1.90
CA GLY A 43 -5.81 -11.05 1.38
C GLY A 43 -6.19 -10.66 -0.05
N TYR A 44 -6.75 -11.58 -0.84
CA TYR A 44 -7.21 -11.35 -2.22
C TYR A 44 -8.69 -10.92 -2.30
N LEU A 45 -9.30 -10.61 -1.16
CA LEU A 45 -10.63 -10.01 -1.10
C LEU A 45 -10.56 -8.51 -1.41
N PRO A 46 -11.63 -7.90 -1.93
CA PRO A 46 -11.71 -6.45 -2.06
C PRO A 46 -11.49 -5.76 -0.71
N GLY A 47 -10.74 -4.66 -0.75
CA GLY A 47 -10.61 -3.72 0.36
C GLY A 47 -11.94 -3.05 0.68
N LYS A 48 -12.03 -2.49 1.89
CA LYS A 48 -13.28 -1.86 2.37
C LYS A 48 -13.36 -0.38 1.98
N ASN A 49 -12.22 0.26 1.79
CA ASN A 49 -12.09 1.71 1.72
C ASN A 49 -11.58 2.21 0.35
N SER A 50 -11.32 1.29 -0.59
CA SER A 50 -10.72 1.59 -1.88
C SER A 50 -10.93 0.45 -2.88
N SER A 51 -10.52 0.66 -4.13
CA SER A 51 -10.49 -0.38 -5.17
C SER A 51 -9.35 -1.39 -5.00
N TYR A 52 -8.50 -1.21 -3.99
CA TYR A 52 -7.39 -2.10 -3.65
C TYR A 52 -7.89 -3.36 -2.96
N LEU A 53 -7.04 -4.39 -2.91
CA LEU A 53 -7.25 -5.60 -2.14
C LEU A 53 -7.11 -5.34 -0.64
N LYS A 54 -7.68 -6.22 0.18
CA LYS A 54 -7.61 -6.15 1.64
C LYS A 54 -6.18 -6.15 2.14
N LEU A 55 -5.33 -6.99 1.56
CA LEU A 55 -3.90 -7.04 1.87
C LEU A 55 -3.21 -5.69 1.61
N GLU A 56 -3.53 -5.04 0.50
CA GLU A 56 -2.95 -3.75 0.11
C GLU A 56 -3.36 -2.67 1.11
N GLU A 57 -4.63 -2.62 1.50
CA GLU A 57 -5.10 -1.69 2.54
C GLU A 57 -4.38 -1.90 3.88
N ASP A 58 -4.18 -3.15 4.29
CA ASP A 58 -3.50 -3.49 5.54
C ASP A 58 -2.02 -3.07 5.50
N ILE A 59 -1.34 -3.26 4.35
CA ILE A 59 0.03 -2.78 4.14
C ILE A 59 0.09 -1.25 4.17
N PHE A 60 -0.81 -0.56 3.47
CA PHE A 60 -0.80 0.90 3.42
C PHE A 60 -1.04 1.51 4.81
N ASP A 61 -1.94 0.92 5.60
CA ASP A 61 -2.21 1.36 6.97
C ASP A 61 -1.00 1.14 7.88
N PHE A 62 -0.34 -0.02 7.78
CA PHE A 62 0.90 -0.31 8.51
C PHE A 62 2.02 0.68 8.14
N VAL A 63 2.31 0.84 6.85
CA VAL A 63 3.38 1.72 6.39
C VAL A 63 3.11 3.18 6.80
N TYR A 64 1.86 3.63 6.69
CA TYR A 64 1.47 4.97 7.13
C TYR A 64 1.68 5.17 8.63
N LYS A 65 1.29 4.20 9.48
CA LYS A 65 1.41 4.31 10.93
C LYS A 65 2.86 4.29 11.41
N GLU A 66 3.66 3.38 10.86
CA GLU A 66 5.01 3.12 11.36
C GLU A 66 6.05 4.07 10.79
N PHE A 67 5.94 4.43 9.51
CA PHE A 67 7.00 5.20 8.84
C PHE A 67 6.59 6.65 8.56
N VAL A 68 5.35 6.89 8.15
CA VAL A 68 4.93 8.23 7.70
C VAL A 68 4.41 9.10 8.85
N LYS A 69 3.56 8.55 9.72
CA LYS A 69 2.95 9.30 10.83
C LYS A 69 3.99 9.67 11.89
N GLN A 70 5.04 8.87 12.04
CA GLN A 70 6.12 9.15 13.00
C GLN A 70 6.97 10.36 12.56
N GLU A 71 7.27 10.51 11.27
CA GLU A 71 7.99 11.68 10.76
C GLU A 71 7.24 12.99 10.99
N ASN A 72 5.91 12.98 10.92
CA ASN A 72 5.07 14.17 11.14
C ASN A 72 4.88 14.53 12.63
N LYS A 73 5.44 13.76 13.58
CA LYS A 73 5.42 14.06 15.02
C LYS A 73 6.73 14.66 15.55
N ASN A 74 7.79 14.67 14.75
CA ASN A 74 9.12 15.15 15.16
C ASN A 74 9.38 16.63 14.82
N TYR A 75 8.32 17.41 14.59
CA TYR A 75 8.36 18.86 14.37
C TYR A 75 7.35 19.56 15.29
#